data_AF-I1LK45-F1
#
_entry.id   AF-I1LK45-F1
#
_cell.length_a   1.000
_cell.length_b   1.000
_cell.length_c   1.000
_cell.angle_alpha   90.00
_cell.angle_beta   90.00
_cell.angle_gamma   90.00
#
_symmetry.space_group_name_H-M   'P 1'
#
loop_
_entity.id
_entity.type
_entity.pdbx_description
1 polymer ?
#
loop_
_entity_poly.entity_id
_entity_poly.type
_entity_poly.pdbx_seq_one_letter_code
_entity_poly.pdbx_strand_id
1 'polypeptide(L)'
;MSEPHSPPRTSAYLDALSQAIHKKLQRALANSSQRRNLLQELFADIALEVDERAKDVIVNKEEDGISPAEDINDGPLCFYDVLADYFVRVSESGKPILDLIVQLWSQSFASHIFALLFHKWLFEVHLDNPEVLLRYSSALVQGATNVFWIDIQTNTRRFQSLFRYLLEDVGLDHTRLNKIPFQAQRDMYLLLSRFILFYNKADKIDSFLKQCPAFPTAFLIGGPADIFVTELTDQLQKLKVEPVLLHYLSEIKILQGMELRMTTSTRLKTCLYSFTSPGGPMYPTRAVRHAAWEALDLLFPVSVFFLLLLLFRT
;
A
#
# COMPACT_ATOMS: atom_id res chain seq x y z
N MET A 1 -35.72 35.84 -7.87
CA MET A 1 -34.85 35.38 -8.97
C MET A 1 -33.49 35.13 -8.37
N SER A 2 -33.20 33.87 -8.08
CA SER A 2 -31.92 33.45 -7.49
C SER A 2 -30.98 33.12 -8.63
N GLU A 3 -29.82 33.76 -8.68
CA GLU A 3 -28.77 33.48 -9.68
C GLU A 3 -28.29 32.03 -9.55
N PRO A 4 -27.95 31.35 -10.66
CA PRO A 4 -27.35 30.03 -10.60
C PRO A 4 -25.90 30.19 -10.14
N HIS A 5 -25.59 29.71 -8.93
CA HIS A 5 -24.22 29.56 -8.47
C HIS A 5 -23.43 28.74 -9.50
N SER A 6 -22.46 29.38 -10.14
CA SER A 6 -21.50 28.70 -11.02
C SER A 6 -20.76 27.67 -10.19
N PRO A 7 -20.54 26.43 -10.69
CA PRO A 7 -19.73 25.48 -9.94
C PRO A 7 -18.34 26.09 -9.69
N PRO A 8 -17.78 25.91 -8.48
CA PRO A 8 -16.46 26.44 -8.16
C PRO A 8 -15.45 25.97 -9.21
N ARG A 9 -14.55 26.85 -9.65
CA ARG A 9 -13.62 26.61 -10.78
C ARG A 9 -12.89 25.25 -10.68
N THR A 10 -12.58 24.81 -9.47
CA THR A 10 -11.97 23.51 -9.16
C THR A 10 -12.86 22.32 -9.58
N SER A 11 -14.18 22.40 -9.38
CA SER A 11 -15.14 21.38 -9.82
C SER A 11 -15.11 21.21 -11.34
N ALA A 12 -15.13 22.31 -12.09
CA ALA A 12 -15.12 22.26 -13.56
C ALA A 12 -13.84 21.61 -14.13
N TYR A 13 -12.68 21.84 -13.47
CA TYR A 13 -11.43 21.18 -13.83
C TYR A 13 -11.46 19.66 -13.57
N LEU A 14 -11.99 19.25 -12.41
CA LEU A 14 -12.10 17.84 -12.05
C LEU A 14 -13.12 17.11 -12.91
N ASP A 15 -14.23 17.77 -13.28
CA ASP A 15 -15.20 17.28 -14.26
C ASP A 15 -14.53 17.03 -15.62
N ALA A 16 -13.72 17.99 -16.10
CA ALA A 16 -12.99 17.85 -17.36
C ALA A 16 -11.96 16.70 -17.31
N LEU A 17 -11.27 16.53 -16.18
CA LEU A 17 -10.30 15.46 -15.99
C LEU A 17 -10.98 14.09 -15.90
N SER A 18 -12.11 14.00 -15.20
CA SER A 18 -12.99 12.81 -15.19
C SER A 18 -13.43 12.43 -16.61
N GLN A 19 -13.87 13.41 -17.42
CA GLN A 19 -14.22 13.17 -18.82
C GLN A 19 -13.04 12.69 -19.67
N ALA A 20 -11.82 13.19 -19.40
CA ALA A 20 -10.61 12.75 -20.10
C ALA A 20 -10.27 11.28 -19.77
N ILE A 21 -10.35 10.90 -18.49
CA ILE A 21 -10.19 9.51 -18.03
C ILE A 21 -11.21 8.61 -18.72
N HIS A 22 -12.49 9.00 -18.68
CA HIS A 22 -13.58 8.26 -19.32
C HIS A 22 -13.33 8.04 -20.82
N LYS A 23 -12.98 9.10 -21.56
CA LYS A 23 -12.65 9.00 -23.01
C LYS A 23 -11.47 8.07 -23.27
N LYS A 24 -10.43 8.09 -22.43
CA LYS A 24 -9.24 7.21 -22.58
C LYS A 24 -9.60 5.75 -22.32
N LEU A 25 -10.43 5.46 -21.32
CA LEU A 25 -10.94 4.12 -21.05
C LEU A 25 -11.85 3.60 -22.17
N GLN A 26 -12.75 4.42 -22.72
CA GLN A 26 -13.57 4.04 -23.87
C GLN A 26 -12.72 3.67 -25.10
N ARG A 27 -11.66 4.44 -25.37
CA ARG A 27 -10.70 4.13 -26.43
C ARG A 27 -9.98 2.80 -26.18
N ALA A 28 -9.57 2.54 -24.94
CA ALA A 28 -8.94 1.27 -24.57
C ALA A 28 -9.89 0.07 -24.74
N LEU A 29 -11.18 0.26 -24.47
CA LEU A 29 -12.21 -0.76 -24.69
C LEU A 29 -12.39 -1.07 -26.18
N ALA A 30 -12.52 -0.04 -27.00
CA ALA A 30 -12.72 -0.15 -28.45
C ALA A 30 -11.49 -0.71 -29.19
N ASN A 31 -10.27 -0.36 -28.77
CA ASN A 31 -9.04 -0.69 -29.48
C ASN A 31 -8.24 -1.79 -28.78
N SER A 32 -8.49 -3.06 -29.13
CA SER A 32 -7.83 -4.21 -28.52
C SER A 32 -6.30 -4.21 -28.64
N SER A 33 -5.76 -3.77 -29.78
CA SER A 33 -4.31 -3.75 -30.05
C SER A 33 -3.55 -2.72 -29.21
N GLN A 34 -4.17 -1.58 -28.89
CA GLN A 34 -3.56 -0.49 -28.11
C GLN A 34 -3.99 -0.48 -26.64
N ARG A 35 -4.93 -1.33 -26.25
CA ARG A 35 -5.56 -1.35 -24.94
C ARG A 35 -4.57 -1.30 -23.78
N ARG A 36 -3.54 -2.16 -23.82
CA ARG A 36 -2.51 -2.22 -22.77
C ARG A 36 -1.76 -0.89 -22.65
N ASN A 37 -1.35 -0.31 -23.77
CA ASN A 37 -0.58 0.94 -23.79
C ASN A 37 -1.45 2.10 -23.28
N LEU A 38 -2.70 2.18 -23.73
CA LEU A 38 -3.64 3.21 -23.28
C LEU A 38 -3.90 3.15 -21.77
N LEU A 39 -4.05 1.95 -21.21
CA LEU A 39 -4.21 1.76 -19.77
C LEU A 39 -2.92 2.08 -19.00
N GLN A 40 -1.77 1.72 -19.53
CA GLN A 40 -0.48 2.06 -18.93
C GLN A 40 -0.25 3.58 -18.91
N GLU A 41 -0.52 4.27 -20.01
CA GLU A 41 -0.43 5.73 -20.08
C GLU A 41 -1.43 6.39 -19.13
N LEU A 42 -2.69 5.91 -19.08
CA LEU A 42 -3.69 6.43 -18.15
C LEU A 42 -3.26 6.27 -16.70
N PHE A 43 -2.70 5.11 -16.34
CA PHE A 43 -2.14 4.87 -15.02
C PHE A 43 -1.00 5.85 -14.72
N ALA A 44 -0.08 6.05 -15.67
CA ALA A 44 1.02 7.01 -15.50
C ALA A 44 0.50 8.44 -15.29
N ASP A 45 -0.46 8.89 -16.11
CA ASP A 45 -1.07 10.22 -16.04
C ASP A 45 -1.72 10.47 -14.67
N ILE A 46 -2.49 9.49 -14.17
CA ILE A 46 -3.19 9.57 -12.86
C ILE A 46 -2.20 9.56 -11.68
N ALA A 47 -1.05 8.89 -11.85
CA ALA A 47 -0.01 8.81 -10.82
C ALA A 47 0.94 10.02 -10.81
N LEU A 48 0.77 10.99 -11.73
CA LEU A 48 1.58 12.20 -11.75
C LEU A 48 1.33 13.06 -10.51
N GLU A 49 2.39 13.73 -10.09
CA GLU A 49 2.34 14.74 -9.04
C GLU A 49 1.65 15.99 -9.57
N VAL A 50 0.85 16.61 -8.72
CA VAL A 50 0.21 17.88 -9.01
C VAL A 50 1.28 18.97 -8.91
N ASP A 51 1.44 19.75 -9.98
CA ASP A 51 2.36 20.90 -9.99
C ASP A 51 2.02 21.89 -8.86
N GLU A 52 3.03 22.50 -8.24
CA GLU A 52 2.86 23.47 -7.14
C GLU A 52 1.85 24.59 -7.46
N ARG A 53 1.85 25.08 -8.70
CA ARG A 53 0.90 26.12 -9.16
C ARG A 53 -0.56 25.64 -9.17
N ALA A 54 -0.77 24.34 -9.39
CA ALA A 54 -2.09 23.74 -9.38
C ALA A 54 -2.52 23.35 -7.96
N LYS A 55 -1.57 23.07 -7.05
CA LYS A 55 -1.86 22.80 -5.63
C LYS A 55 -2.59 23.98 -4.99
N ASP A 56 -2.15 25.22 -5.23
CA ASP A 56 -2.79 26.42 -4.68
C ASP A 56 -4.25 26.62 -5.15
N VAL A 57 -4.60 26.11 -6.33
CA VAL A 57 -5.96 26.21 -6.91
C VAL A 57 -6.87 25.06 -6.45
N ILE A 58 -6.27 23.91 -6.12
CA ILE A 58 -7.00 22.71 -5.69
C ILE A 58 -7.20 22.73 -4.16
N VAL A 59 -6.18 23.12 -3.42
CA VAL A 59 -6.17 23.28 -1.96
C VAL A 59 -6.52 24.73 -1.65
N ASN A 60 -7.78 25.10 -1.81
CA ASN A 60 -8.25 26.42 -1.39
C ASN A 60 -8.01 26.58 0.13
N LYS A 61 -7.13 27.52 0.50
CA LYS A 61 -6.77 27.90 1.89
C LYS A 61 -7.89 28.62 2.68
N GLU A 62 -9.16 28.51 2.27
CA GLU A 62 -10.24 29.37 2.79
C GLU A 62 -11.19 28.73 3.81
N GLU A 63 -11.00 27.47 4.24
CA GLU A 63 -11.77 26.89 5.36
C GLU A 63 -10.88 26.08 6.31
N ASP A 64 -10.08 26.78 7.11
CA ASP A 64 -10.08 26.69 8.59
C ASP A 64 -8.80 27.30 9.15
N GLY A 65 -8.97 28.42 9.85
CA GLY A 65 -7.90 29.08 10.57
C GLY A 65 -7.50 28.30 11.81
N ILE A 66 -6.57 27.36 11.67
CA ILE A 66 -5.73 26.86 12.76
C ILE A 66 -4.28 26.77 12.27
N SER A 67 -3.39 27.31 13.10
CA SER A 67 -1.94 27.50 12.96
C SER A 67 -1.13 26.37 12.29
N PRO A 68 0.01 26.68 11.65
CA PRO A 68 0.94 25.67 11.14
C PRO A 68 1.76 25.14 12.32
N ALA A 69 1.25 24.11 12.99
CA ALA A 69 2.04 23.29 13.89
C ALA A 69 2.26 21.94 13.19
N GLU A 70 3.44 21.83 12.56
CA GLU A 70 4.20 20.59 12.34
C GLU A 70 3.42 19.36 11.86
N ASP A 71 3.30 19.19 10.53
CA ASP A 71 3.23 17.86 9.93
C ASP A 71 4.10 17.82 8.66
N ILE A 72 5.41 17.65 8.88
CA ILE A 72 6.47 17.54 7.86
C ILE A 72 6.42 16.16 7.17
N ASN A 73 5.23 15.60 6.93
CA ASN A 73 5.08 14.18 6.57
C ASN A 73 4.15 13.87 5.39
N ASP A 74 3.57 14.88 4.75
CA ASP A 74 2.77 14.66 3.54
C ASP A 74 3.68 14.53 2.32
N GLY A 75 3.72 13.33 1.74
CA GLY A 75 4.37 13.08 0.46
C GLY A 75 3.77 13.94 -0.66
N PRO A 76 4.30 13.82 -1.89
CA PRO A 76 3.84 14.68 -2.98
C PRO A 76 2.37 14.38 -3.33
N LEU A 77 1.53 15.43 -3.36
CA LEU A 77 0.13 15.34 -3.78
C LEU A 77 0.07 14.88 -5.24
N CYS A 78 -0.60 13.76 -5.50
CA CYS A 78 -0.77 13.20 -6.83
C CYS A 78 -2.22 13.34 -7.33
N PHE A 79 -2.43 13.33 -8.64
CA PHE A 79 -3.78 13.50 -9.23
C PHE A 79 -4.78 12.44 -8.74
N TYR A 80 -4.34 11.21 -8.50
CA TYR A 80 -5.22 10.16 -7.98
C TYR A 80 -5.83 10.51 -6.62
N ASP A 81 -5.10 11.21 -5.75
CA ASP A 81 -5.56 11.52 -4.40
C ASP A 81 -6.72 12.52 -4.46
N VAL A 82 -6.55 13.56 -5.29
CA VAL A 82 -7.57 14.58 -5.58
C VAL A 82 -8.80 13.95 -6.24
N LEU A 83 -8.59 13.03 -7.20
CA LEU A 83 -9.69 12.35 -7.89
C LEU A 83 -10.46 11.40 -6.99
N ALA A 84 -9.78 10.70 -6.09
CA ALA A 84 -10.43 9.80 -5.15
C ALA A 84 -11.39 10.57 -4.23
N ASP A 85 -10.99 11.74 -3.73
CA ASP A 85 -11.88 12.61 -2.94
C ASP A 85 -13.02 13.18 -3.78
N TYR A 86 -12.75 13.51 -5.03
CA TYR A 86 -13.78 14.01 -5.95
C TYR A 86 -14.83 12.94 -6.26
N PHE A 87 -14.43 11.68 -6.51
CA PHE A 87 -15.39 10.60 -6.77
C PHE A 87 -16.17 10.17 -5.53
N VAL A 88 -15.68 10.42 -4.32
CA VAL A 88 -16.49 10.31 -3.10
C VAL A 88 -17.57 11.40 -3.07
N ARG A 89 -17.19 12.67 -3.33
CA ARG A 89 -18.10 13.82 -3.27
C ARG A 89 -19.14 13.83 -4.38
N VAL A 90 -18.77 13.41 -5.58
CA VAL A 90 -19.61 13.38 -6.79
C VAL A 90 -19.67 11.95 -7.33
N SER A 91 -20.28 11.05 -6.56
CA SER A 91 -20.32 9.61 -6.87
C SER A 91 -20.87 9.29 -8.27
N GLU A 92 -21.85 10.06 -8.74
CA GLU A 92 -22.46 9.89 -10.06
C GLU A 92 -21.47 10.10 -11.22
N SER A 93 -20.47 10.99 -11.05
CA SER A 93 -19.48 11.23 -12.11
C SER A 93 -18.44 10.11 -12.21
N GLY A 94 -18.19 9.39 -11.10
CA GLY A 94 -17.28 8.24 -11.06
C GLY A 94 -17.90 6.95 -11.63
N LYS A 95 -19.22 6.81 -11.60
CA LYS A 95 -19.92 5.57 -11.98
C LYS A 95 -19.65 5.12 -13.43
N PRO A 96 -19.72 5.99 -14.46
CA PRO A 96 -19.40 5.58 -15.84
C PRO A 96 -17.95 5.11 -16.01
N ILE A 97 -17.01 5.71 -15.26
CA ILE A 97 -15.59 5.30 -15.25
C ILE A 97 -15.46 3.94 -14.60
N LEU A 98 -16.10 3.73 -13.45
CA LEU A 98 -16.12 2.44 -12.75
C LEU A 98 -16.65 1.33 -13.66
N ASP A 99 -17.77 1.55 -14.35
CA ASP A 99 -18.37 0.57 -15.28
C ASP A 99 -17.41 0.17 -16.41
N LEU A 100 -16.63 1.12 -16.94
CA LEU A 100 -15.62 0.85 -17.96
C LEU A 100 -14.44 0.05 -17.39
N ILE A 101 -13.96 0.39 -16.18
CA ILE A 101 -12.88 -0.36 -15.55
C ILE A 101 -13.33 -1.79 -15.26
N VAL A 102 -14.57 -2.01 -14.82
CA VAL A 102 -15.16 -3.35 -14.59
C VAL A 102 -15.19 -4.19 -15.87
N GLN A 103 -15.45 -3.58 -17.03
CA GLN A 103 -15.37 -4.26 -18.33
C GLN A 103 -13.92 -4.59 -18.73
N LEU A 104 -12.95 -3.80 -18.26
CA LEU A 104 -11.52 -3.95 -18.53
C LEU A 104 -10.77 -4.74 -17.44
N TRP A 105 -11.48 -5.35 -16.48
CA TRP A 105 -10.89 -5.93 -15.26
C TRP A 105 -9.81 -7.00 -15.50
N SER A 106 -9.93 -7.74 -16.62
CA SER A 106 -8.97 -8.78 -17.00
C SER A 106 -7.66 -8.23 -17.58
N GLN A 107 -7.58 -6.92 -17.78
CA GLN A 107 -6.46 -6.27 -18.44
C GLN A 107 -5.45 -5.74 -17.42
N SER A 108 -4.18 -5.71 -17.80
CA SER A 108 -3.13 -5.06 -17.01
C SER A 108 -3.48 -3.61 -16.71
N PHE A 109 -3.04 -3.10 -15.56
CA PHE A 109 -3.30 -1.74 -15.04
C PHE A 109 -4.75 -1.44 -14.64
N ALA A 110 -5.77 -2.21 -15.05
CA ALA A 110 -7.17 -1.92 -14.69
C ALA A 110 -7.37 -1.90 -13.17
N SER A 111 -6.87 -2.90 -12.44
CA SER A 111 -6.90 -2.93 -10.97
C SER A 111 -6.08 -1.82 -10.31
N HIS A 112 -5.02 -1.35 -10.96
CA HIS A 112 -4.16 -0.28 -10.44
C HIS A 112 -4.90 1.06 -10.53
N ILE A 113 -5.48 1.34 -11.70
CA ILE A 113 -6.32 2.51 -11.92
C ILE A 113 -7.51 2.50 -10.96
N PHE A 114 -8.14 1.33 -10.77
CA PHE A 114 -9.22 1.18 -9.79
C PHE A 114 -8.76 1.54 -8.38
N ALA A 115 -7.64 0.96 -7.91
CA ALA A 115 -7.11 1.25 -6.57
C ALA A 115 -6.78 2.74 -6.41
N LEU A 116 -6.19 3.37 -7.42
CA LEU A 116 -5.85 4.79 -7.35
C LEU A 116 -7.09 5.69 -7.29
N LEU A 117 -8.10 5.44 -8.14
CA LEU A 117 -9.26 6.33 -8.27
C LEU A 117 -10.38 6.06 -7.26
N PHE A 118 -10.57 4.81 -6.82
CA PHE A 118 -11.76 4.39 -6.07
C PHE A 118 -11.46 3.82 -4.68
N HIS A 119 -10.22 3.93 -4.17
CA HIS A 119 -9.88 3.44 -2.82
C HIS A 119 -10.70 4.08 -1.71
N LYS A 120 -11.01 5.39 -1.80
CA LYS A 120 -11.87 6.07 -0.82
C LYS A 120 -13.35 5.74 -1.05
N TRP A 121 -13.79 5.85 -2.30
CA TRP A 121 -15.17 5.59 -2.73
C TRP A 121 -15.73 4.26 -2.23
N LEU A 122 -14.92 3.19 -2.26
CA LEU A 122 -15.34 1.85 -1.82
C LEU A 122 -15.85 1.80 -0.36
N PHE A 123 -15.33 2.67 0.51
CA PHE A 123 -15.71 2.68 1.92
C PHE A 123 -16.75 3.75 2.27
N GLU A 124 -17.02 4.69 1.37
CA GLU A 124 -17.99 5.77 1.59
C GLU A 124 -19.35 5.46 0.96
N VAL A 125 -19.38 4.77 -0.18
CA VAL A 125 -20.63 4.45 -0.87
C VAL A 125 -21.19 3.09 -0.44
N HIS A 126 -22.51 3.03 -0.23
CA HIS A 126 -23.19 1.79 0.10
C HIS A 126 -23.34 0.89 -1.14
N LEU A 127 -22.88 -0.36 -1.02
CA LEU A 127 -23.01 -1.39 -2.05
C LEU A 127 -23.87 -2.53 -1.52
N ASP A 128 -25.06 -2.69 -2.09
CA ASP A 128 -26.02 -3.71 -1.64
C ASP A 128 -25.61 -5.14 -2.04
N ASN A 129 -24.78 -5.28 -3.08
CA ASN A 129 -24.40 -6.58 -3.63
C ASN A 129 -23.07 -7.08 -3.01
N PRO A 130 -23.10 -8.16 -2.20
CA PRO A 130 -21.90 -8.67 -1.52
C PRO A 130 -20.86 -9.27 -2.48
N GLU A 131 -21.28 -9.82 -3.62
CA GLU A 131 -20.36 -10.36 -4.64
C GLU A 131 -19.58 -9.24 -5.34
N VAL A 132 -20.27 -8.14 -5.64
CA VAL A 132 -19.66 -6.93 -6.23
C VAL A 132 -18.68 -6.32 -5.24
N LEU A 133 -19.09 -6.19 -3.97
CA LEU A 133 -18.25 -5.68 -2.91
C LEU A 133 -16.98 -6.53 -2.72
N LEU A 134 -17.11 -7.86 -2.72
CA LEU A 134 -15.95 -8.76 -2.67
C LEU A 134 -15.03 -8.53 -3.87
N ARG A 135 -15.57 -8.50 -5.10
CA ARG A 135 -14.80 -8.30 -6.32
C ARG A 135 -14.04 -6.97 -6.32
N TYR A 136 -14.68 -5.89 -5.88
CA TYR A 136 -14.05 -4.57 -5.77
C TYR A 136 -12.98 -4.55 -4.70
N SER A 137 -13.25 -5.14 -3.54
CA SER A 137 -12.27 -5.21 -2.44
C SER A 137 -11.04 -6.03 -2.85
N SER A 138 -11.21 -7.18 -3.51
CA SER A 138 -10.09 -7.97 -4.04
C SER A 138 -9.26 -7.18 -5.05
N ALA A 139 -9.90 -6.38 -5.92
CA ALA A 139 -9.17 -5.59 -6.89
C ALA A 139 -8.48 -4.37 -6.30
N LEU A 140 -9.04 -3.76 -5.25
CA LEU A 140 -8.35 -2.75 -4.46
C LEU A 140 -7.06 -3.34 -3.89
N VAL A 141 -7.13 -4.49 -3.22
CA VAL A 141 -5.94 -5.14 -2.64
C VAL A 141 -4.93 -5.52 -3.72
N GLN A 142 -5.39 -6.09 -4.84
CA GLN A 142 -4.51 -6.47 -5.94
C GLN A 142 -3.87 -5.25 -6.63
N GLY A 143 -4.64 -4.19 -6.84
CA GLY A 143 -4.16 -2.93 -7.41
C GLY A 143 -3.15 -2.25 -6.51
N ALA A 144 -3.48 -2.10 -5.22
CA ALA A 144 -2.61 -1.55 -4.19
C ALA A 144 -1.30 -2.34 -4.07
N THR A 145 -1.37 -3.69 -4.06
CA THR A 145 -0.19 -4.56 -4.08
C THR A 145 0.75 -4.19 -5.22
N ASN A 146 0.22 -4.04 -6.44
CA ASN A 146 1.06 -3.78 -7.60
C ASN A 146 1.65 -2.36 -7.60
N VAL A 147 0.87 -1.34 -7.23
CA VAL A 147 1.39 0.04 -7.18
C VAL A 147 2.43 0.21 -6.08
N PHE A 148 2.27 -0.46 -4.93
CA PHE A 148 3.30 -0.44 -3.88
C PHE A 148 4.57 -1.18 -4.31
N TRP A 149 4.46 -2.23 -5.13
CA TRP A 149 5.63 -2.86 -5.75
C TRP A 149 6.33 -1.94 -6.75
N ILE A 150 5.60 -1.09 -7.48
CA ILE A 150 6.21 -0.06 -8.34
C ILE A 150 7.02 0.93 -7.50
N ASP A 151 6.49 1.37 -6.36
CA ASP A 151 7.20 2.22 -5.42
C ASP A 151 8.48 1.55 -4.88
N ILE A 152 8.40 0.27 -4.49
CA ILE A 152 9.60 -0.51 -4.11
C ILE A 152 10.63 -0.57 -5.25
N GLN A 153 10.19 -0.88 -6.47
CA GLN A 153 11.08 -1.04 -7.63
C GLN A 153 11.77 0.27 -8.02
N THR A 154 11.05 1.39 -7.88
CA THR A 154 11.57 2.73 -8.17
C THR A 154 12.27 3.37 -6.98
N ASN A 155 12.19 2.76 -5.79
CA ASN A 155 12.61 3.33 -4.51
C ASN A 155 12.01 4.74 -4.28
N THR A 156 10.74 4.91 -4.62
CA THR A 156 9.96 6.13 -4.38
C THR A 156 8.74 5.82 -3.53
N ARG A 157 8.09 6.85 -2.96
CA ARG A 157 6.88 6.69 -2.12
C ARG A 157 5.70 7.45 -2.73
N ARG A 158 5.51 7.33 -4.03
CA ARG A 158 4.46 8.04 -4.78
C ARG A 158 3.06 7.66 -4.33
N PHE A 159 2.88 6.42 -3.89
CA PHE A 159 1.60 5.88 -3.44
C PHE A 159 1.44 5.91 -1.91
N GLN A 160 2.21 6.77 -1.23
CA GLN A 160 2.16 6.93 0.22
C GLN A 160 0.78 7.35 0.72
N SER A 161 0.06 8.24 0.04
CA SER A 161 -1.27 8.66 0.51
C SER A 161 -2.31 7.54 0.41
N LEU A 162 -2.24 6.72 -0.65
CA LEU A 162 -3.02 5.47 -0.73
C LEU A 162 -2.69 4.53 0.43
N PHE A 163 -1.40 4.27 0.70
CA PHE A 163 -1.01 3.38 1.80
C PHE A 163 -1.49 3.91 3.15
N ARG A 164 -1.30 5.21 3.41
CA ARG A 164 -1.73 5.88 4.63
C ARG A 164 -3.23 5.72 4.83
N TYR A 165 -4.04 6.01 3.81
CA TYR A 165 -5.50 5.86 3.90
C TYR A 165 -5.90 4.41 4.22
N LEU A 166 -5.32 3.43 3.51
CA LEU A 166 -5.64 2.03 3.75
C LEU A 166 -5.20 1.55 5.14
N LEU A 167 -4.10 2.06 5.69
CA LEU A 167 -3.65 1.70 7.03
C LEU A 167 -4.44 2.44 8.11
N GLU A 168 -4.40 3.77 8.10
CA GLU A 168 -4.85 4.63 9.20
C GLU A 168 -6.36 4.83 9.18
N ASP A 169 -6.95 5.12 8.01
CA ASP A 169 -8.38 5.37 7.90
C ASP A 169 -9.20 4.09 7.75
N VAL A 170 -8.62 3.00 7.22
CA VAL A 170 -9.36 1.74 7.00
C VAL A 170 -8.90 0.63 7.93
N GLY A 171 -7.62 0.29 7.93
CA GLY A 171 -7.09 -0.86 8.68
C GLY A 171 -7.16 -0.69 10.20
N LEU A 172 -6.97 0.53 10.70
CA LEU A 172 -7.03 0.86 12.12
C LEU A 172 -8.44 1.25 12.61
N ASP A 173 -9.37 1.55 11.69
CA ASP A 173 -10.77 1.81 11.99
C ASP A 173 -11.64 0.56 11.78
N HIS A 174 -12.02 -0.08 12.88
CA HIS A 174 -12.86 -1.29 12.86
C HIS A 174 -14.22 -1.06 12.17
N THR A 175 -14.76 0.16 12.22
CA THR A 175 -16.07 0.47 11.60
C THR A 175 -15.97 0.49 10.08
N ARG A 176 -14.92 1.09 9.52
CA ARG A 176 -14.65 1.11 8.07
C ARG A 176 -14.19 -0.25 7.57
N LEU A 177 -13.34 -0.95 8.32
CA LEU A 177 -12.88 -2.30 7.97
C LEU A 177 -14.05 -3.30 7.83
N ASN A 178 -15.04 -3.21 8.71
CA ASN A 178 -16.22 -4.08 8.68
C ASN A 178 -17.16 -3.82 7.49
N LYS A 179 -16.94 -2.75 6.70
CA LYS A 179 -17.69 -2.50 5.46
C LYS A 179 -17.30 -3.45 4.33
N ILE A 180 -16.16 -4.13 4.41
CA ILE A 180 -15.72 -5.09 3.39
C ILE A 180 -15.78 -6.55 3.92
N PRO A 181 -15.89 -7.55 3.03
CA PRO A 181 -15.98 -8.95 3.44
C PRO A 181 -14.73 -9.43 4.18
N PHE A 182 -14.89 -10.37 5.12
CA PHE A 182 -13.79 -10.94 5.91
C PHE A 182 -12.61 -11.47 5.09
N GLN A 183 -12.85 -11.98 3.89
CA GLN A 183 -11.75 -12.37 3.00
C GLN A 183 -10.89 -11.17 2.59
N ALA A 184 -11.53 -10.08 2.16
CA ALA A 184 -10.81 -8.87 1.77
C ALA A 184 -10.15 -8.17 2.95
N GLN A 185 -10.75 -8.22 4.16
CA GLN A 185 -10.10 -7.73 5.38
C GLN A 185 -8.76 -8.45 5.64
N ARG A 186 -8.75 -9.78 5.50
CA ARG A 186 -7.52 -10.59 5.65
C ARG A 186 -6.51 -10.24 4.56
N ASP A 187 -6.93 -10.20 3.30
CA ASP A 187 -6.04 -9.90 2.19
C ASP A 187 -5.43 -8.49 2.32
N MET A 188 -6.21 -7.53 2.82
CA MET A 188 -5.74 -6.17 3.14
C MET A 188 -4.79 -6.15 4.33
N TYR A 189 -5.06 -6.92 5.39
CA TYR A 189 -4.12 -7.06 6.51
C TYR A 189 -2.77 -7.62 6.05
N LEU A 190 -2.76 -8.64 5.20
CA LEU A 190 -1.52 -9.19 4.63
C LEU A 190 -0.82 -8.19 3.72
N LEU A 191 -1.57 -7.43 2.91
CA LEU A 191 -1.04 -6.32 2.13
C LEU A 191 -0.33 -5.29 3.02
N LEU A 192 -1.03 -4.75 4.02
CA LEU A 192 -0.48 -3.72 4.90
C LEU A 192 0.75 -4.24 5.65
N SER A 193 0.71 -5.49 6.13
CA SER A 193 1.83 -6.16 6.79
C SER A 193 3.13 -6.11 5.97
N ARG A 194 3.03 -6.37 4.66
CA ARG A 194 4.19 -6.39 3.76
C ARG A 194 4.83 -5.02 3.56
N PHE A 195 4.03 -3.94 3.54
CA PHE A 195 4.50 -2.61 3.13
C PHE A 195 4.62 -1.58 4.27
N ILE A 196 4.21 -1.92 5.50
CA ILE A 196 4.22 -0.98 6.63
C ILE A 196 5.60 -0.40 6.96
N LEU A 197 6.66 -1.20 6.84
CA LEU A 197 8.03 -0.74 7.06
C LEU A 197 8.51 0.17 5.92
N PHE A 198 8.16 -0.15 4.67
CA PHE A 198 8.54 0.64 3.51
C PHE A 198 8.04 2.09 3.57
N TYR A 199 6.80 2.28 4.03
CA TYR A 199 6.16 3.59 4.18
C TYR A 199 6.40 4.26 5.53
N ASN A 200 7.38 3.78 6.31
CA ASN A 200 7.77 4.35 7.60
C ASN A 200 6.59 4.48 8.58
N LYS A 201 5.83 3.40 8.75
CA LYS A 201 4.69 3.34 9.71
C LYS A 201 4.92 2.30 10.80
N ALA A 202 6.19 2.08 11.17
CA ALA A 202 6.56 1.12 12.20
C ALA A 202 5.95 1.46 13.57
N ASP A 203 5.75 2.76 13.86
CA ASP A 203 5.06 3.27 15.05
C ASP A 203 3.60 2.79 15.17
N LYS A 204 2.97 2.39 14.06
CA LYS A 204 1.59 1.89 14.04
C LYS A 204 1.47 0.39 14.27
N ILE A 205 2.57 -0.36 14.28
CA ILE A 205 2.55 -1.84 14.31
C ILE A 205 1.78 -2.38 15.52
N ASP A 206 1.98 -1.84 16.72
CA ASP A 206 1.26 -2.31 17.90
C ASP A 206 -0.26 -2.15 17.79
N SER A 207 -0.71 -1.02 17.24
CA SER A 207 -2.14 -0.78 16.98
C SER A 207 -2.67 -1.68 15.86
N PHE A 208 -1.85 -1.90 14.83
CA PHE A 208 -2.18 -2.73 13.69
C PHE A 208 -2.34 -4.21 14.06
N LEU A 209 -1.43 -4.76 14.87
CA LEU A 209 -1.50 -6.15 15.33
C LEU A 209 -2.77 -6.43 16.16
N LYS A 210 -3.27 -5.43 16.91
CA LYS A 210 -4.52 -5.54 17.67
C LYS A 210 -5.76 -5.59 16.77
N GLN A 211 -5.67 -5.06 15.55
CA GLN A 211 -6.75 -5.04 14.56
C GLN A 211 -6.71 -6.24 13.59
N CYS A 212 -5.92 -7.28 13.91
CA CYS A 212 -5.83 -8.46 13.08
C CYS A 212 -7.19 -9.15 12.93
N PRO A 213 -7.70 -9.34 11.70
CA PRO A 213 -8.95 -10.07 11.48
C PRO A 213 -8.79 -11.55 11.85
N ALA A 214 -9.90 -12.25 12.07
CA ALA A 214 -9.87 -13.67 12.38
C ALA A 214 -9.39 -14.49 11.16
N PHE A 215 -8.32 -15.27 11.34
CA PHE A 215 -7.83 -16.23 10.35
C PHE A 215 -8.31 -17.64 10.71
N PRO A 216 -9.03 -18.36 9.82
CA PRO A 216 -9.44 -19.75 10.07
C PRO A 216 -8.26 -20.69 10.35
N THR A 217 -7.09 -20.36 9.79
CA THR A 217 -5.84 -21.11 9.92
C THR A 217 -4.94 -20.59 11.05
N ALA A 218 -5.42 -19.69 11.92
CA ALA A 218 -4.63 -19.13 13.02
C ALA A 218 -4.07 -20.21 13.96
N PHE A 219 -4.79 -21.33 14.15
CA PHE A 219 -4.27 -22.44 14.95
C PHE A 219 -2.96 -23.03 14.38
N LEU A 220 -2.80 -23.05 13.05
CA LEU A 220 -1.60 -23.52 12.35
C LEU A 220 -0.52 -22.44 12.28
N ILE A 221 -0.91 -21.23 11.89
CA ILE A 221 0.03 -20.15 11.53
C ILE A 221 0.52 -19.39 12.77
N GLY A 222 -0.34 -19.25 13.78
CA GLY A 222 -0.07 -18.49 15.00
C GLY A 222 -0.93 -17.26 15.16
N GLY A 223 -0.52 -16.40 16.09
CA GLY A 223 -1.24 -15.17 16.42
C GLY A 223 -0.97 -14.04 15.41
N PRO A 224 -1.50 -12.83 15.67
CA PRO A 224 -1.28 -11.66 14.82
C PRO A 224 0.19 -11.36 14.53
N ALA A 225 1.06 -11.47 15.55
CA ALA A 225 2.50 -11.28 15.42
C ALA A 225 3.14 -12.33 14.50
N ASP A 226 2.72 -13.61 14.61
CA ASP A 226 3.24 -14.67 13.74
C ASP A 226 2.88 -14.45 12.27
N ILE A 227 1.63 -14.04 12.01
CA ILE A 227 1.13 -13.74 10.66
C ILE A 227 1.90 -12.55 10.07
N PHE A 228 2.04 -11.47 10.85
CA PHE A 228 2.77 -10.28 10.45
C PHE A 228 4.24 -10.58 10.12
N VAL A 229 4.95 -11.28 11.01
CA VAL A 229 6.35 -11.63 10.81
C VAL A 229 6.53 -12.61 9.65
N THR A 230 5.56 -13.50 9.42
CA THR A 230 5.56 -14.37 8.25
C THR A 230 5.52 -13.56 6.95
N GLU A 231 4.59 -12.60 6.84
CA GLU A 231 4.49 -11.73 5.66
C GLU A 231 5.74 -10.86 5.47
N LEU A 232 6.30 -10.30 6.55
CA LEU A 232 7.56 -9.56 6.49
C LEU A 232 8.73 -10.44 6.03
N THR A 233 8.82 -11.68 6.53
CA THR A 233 9.86 -12.62 6.13
C THR A 233 9.76 -12.94 4.64
N ASP A 234 8.54 -13.16 4.14
CA ASP A 234 8.30 -13.41 2.72
C ASP A 234 8.55 -12.20 1.85
N GLN A 235 8.29 -11.00 2.37
CA GLN A 235 8.64 -9.75 1.71
C GLN A 235 10.15 -9.63 1.54
N LEU A 236 10.94 -9.82 2.61
CA LEU A 236 12.41 -9.73 2.58
C LEU A 236 13.03 -10.60 1.48
N GLN A 237 12.55 -11.84 1.32
CA GLN A 237 13.08 -12.77 0.29
C GLN A 237 12.81 -12.30 -1.15
N LYS A 238 11.72 -11.55 -1.35
CA LYS A 238 11.30 -11.01 -2.65
C LYS A 238 11.99 -9.68 -2.98
N LEU A 239 12.46 -8.92 -1.99
CA LEU A 239 13.12 -7.63 -2.20
C LEU A 239 14.43 -7.78 -2.98
N LYS A 240 14.50 -7.12 -4.14
CA LYS A 240 15.68 -7.10 -5.02
C LYS A 240 16.35 -5.72 -5.08
N VAL A 241 15.68 -4.68 -4.61
CA VAL A 241 16.20 -3.30 -4.58
C VAL A 241 16.97 -3.10 -3.28
N GLU A 242 18.29 -2.98 -3.38
CA GLU A 242 19.19 -2.94 -2.21
C GLU A 242 18.86 -1.84 -1.19
N PRO A 243 18.66 -0.56 -1.57
CA PRO A 243 18.27 0.48 -0.61
C PRO A 243 17.00 0.14 0.17
N VAL A 244 16.02 -0.49 -0.49
CA VAL A 244 14.77 -0.91 0.15
C VAL A 244 15.03 -2.09 1.09
N LEU A 245 15.81 -3.08 0.69
CA LEU A 245 16.17 -4.20 1.56
C LEU A 245 16.91 -3.71 2.82
N LEU A 246 17.86 -2.80 2.66
CA LEU A 246 18.57 -2.18 3.79
C LEU A 246 17.61 -1.48 4.74
N HIS A 247 16.65 -0.71 4.21
CA HIS A 247 15.62 -0.05 5.01
C HIS A 247 14.76 -1.04 5.81
N TYR A 248 14.34 -2.15 5.20
CA TYR A 248 13.60 -3.19 5.94
C TYR A 248 14.47 -3.83 7.04
N LEU A 249 15.74 -4.13 6.74
CA LEU A 249 16.66 -4.72 7.73
C LEU A 249 16.92 -3.76 8.90
N SER A 250 17.00 -2.45 8.67
CA SER A 250 17.15 -1.48 9.76
C SER A 250 15.88 -1.33 10.60
N GLU A 251 14.71 -1.42 9.98
CA GLU A 251 13.42 -1.25 10.67
C GLU A 251 12.91 -2.51 11.37
N ILE A 252 13.48 -3.68 11.05
CA ILE A 252 13.09 -4.96 11.67
C ILE A 252 13.36 -5.01 13.18
N LYS A 253 14.15 -4.06 13.72
CA LYS A 253 14.30 -3.82 15.15
C LYS A 253 12.98 -3.72 15.90
N ILE A 254 11.91 -3.28 15.24
CA ILE A 254 10.58 -3.18 15.83
C ILE A 254 10.02 -4.54 16.29
N LEU A 255 10.57 -5.66 15.77
CA LEU A 255 10.19 -7.01 16.18
C LEU A 255 10.82 -7.43 17.52
N GLN A 256 11.71 -6.62 18.10
CA GLN A 256 12.39 -6.96 19.34
C GLN A 256 11.38 -7.12 20.48
N GLY A 257 11.46 -8.25 21.18
CA GLY A 257 10.54 -8.55 22.30
C GLY A 257 9.18 -9.09 21.88
N MET A 258 8.90 -9.26 20.58
CA MET A 258 7.68 -9.92 20.13
C MET A 258 7.68 -11.41 20.49
N GLU A 259 6.60 -11.87 21.11
CA GLU A 259 6.38 -13.29 21.37
C GLU A 259 5.93 -14.00 20.09
N LEU A 260 6.84 -14.75 19.49
CA LEU A 260 6.61 -15.51 18.26
C LEU A 260 6.65 -17.01 18.54
N ARG A 261 5.91 -17.79 17.76
CA ARG A 261 6.09 -19.25 17.73
C ARG A 261 7.50 -19.59 17.26
N MET A 262 8.02 -20.70 17.78
CA MET A 262 9.33 -21.22 17.41
C MET A 262 9.49 -21.39 15.89
N THR A 263 8.45 -21.83 15.19
CA THR A 263 8.45 -21.99 13.72
C THR A 263 8.64 -20.65 13.01
N THR A 264 7.90 -19.62 13.41
CA THR A 264 7.98 -18.28 12.83
C THR A 264 9.34 -17.64 13.11
N SER A 265 9.76 -17.69 14.37
CA SER A 265 11.06 -17.20 14.85
C SER A 265 12.22 -17.86 14.09
N THR A 266 12.18 -19.18 13.92
CA THR A 266 13.19 -19.93 13.17
C THR A 266 13.22 -19.52 11.70
N ARG A 267 12.06 -19.37 11.05
CA ARG A 267 11.97 -18.97 9.64
C ARG A 267 12.56 -17.56 9.41
N LEU A 268 12.22 -16.60 10.28
CA LEU A 268 12.80 -15.25 10.22
C LEU A 268 14.32 -15.30 10.40
N LYS A 269 14.80 -16.03 11.41
CA LYS A 269 16.23 -16.21 11.67
C LYS A 269 16.96 -16.81 10.47
N THR A 270 16.44 -17.88 9.86
CA THR A 270 17.01 -18.49 8.65
C THR A 270 17.02 -17.51 7.48
N CYS A 271 15.96 -16.72 7.30
CA CYS A 271 15.90 -15.68 6.28
C CYS A 271 17.02 -14.64 6.46
N LEU A 272 17.23 -14.15 7.68
CA LEU A 272 18.28 -13.17 7.96
C LEU A 272 19.69 -13.75 7.74
N TYR A 273 19.95 -14.99 8.16
CA TYR A 273 21.22 -15.67 7.87
C TYR A 273 21.49 -15.85 6.37
N SER A 274 20.45 -16.00 5.55
CA SER A 274 20.64 -16.08 4.10
C SER A 274 21.27 -14.79 3.52
N PHE A 275 21.06 -13.65 4.18
CA PHE A 275 21.64 -12.36 3.81
C PHE A 275 23.03 -12.11 4.40
N THR A 276 23.54 -12.93 5.31
CA THR A 276 24.87 -12.73 5.92
C THR A 276 26.00 -13.39 5.14
N SER A 277 25.69 -14.34 4.27
CA SER A 277 26.69 -15.17 3.58
C SER A 277 26.97 -14.64 2.17
N PRO A 278 28.22 -14.69 1.68
CA PRO A 278 28.57 -14.27 0.31
C PRO A 278 28.15 -15.29 -0.79
N GLY A 279 27.22 -16.21 -0.49
CA GLY A 279 26.76 -17.25 -1.41
C GLY A 279 25.40 -16.93 -2.07
N GLY A 280 25.08 -17.63 -3.17
CA GLY A 280 23.89 -17.38 -4.00
C GLY A 280 22.53 -17.66 -3.33
N PRO A 281 21.40 -17.25 -3.96
CA PRO A 281 21.23 -16.89 -5.38
C PRO A 281 21.46 -15.40 -5.70
N MET A 282 21.61 -14.54 -4.70
CA MET A 282 21.95 -13.13 -4.87
C MET A 282 23.14 -12.86 -3.98
N TYR A 283 24.28 -12.43 -4.55
CA TYR A 283 25.45 -12.05 -3.76
C TYR A 283 25.08 -10.80 -2.96
N PRO A 284 24.75 -10.90 -1.66
CA PRO A 284 24.31 -9.73 -0.90
C PRO A 284 25.51 -8.81 -0.78
N THR A 285 25.31 -7.50 -0.95
CA THR A 285 26.40 -6.54 -0.81
C THR A 285 26.93 -6.53 0.62
N ARG A 286 28.12 -5.94 0.82
CA ARG A 286 28.68 -5.79 2.16
C ARG A 286 27.73 -5.04 3.10
N ALA A 287 27.04 -4.00 2.62
CA ALA A 287 26.07 -3.25 3.40
C ALA A 287 24.91 -4.14 3.86
N VAL A 288 24.33 -4.93 2.95
CA VAL A 288 23.24 -5.86 3.28
C VAL A 288 23.68 -6.91 4.30
N ARG A 289 24.89 -7.46 4.14
CA ARG A 289 25.43 -8.44 5.12
C ARG A 289 25.60 -7.84 6.50
N HIS A 290 26.11 -6.60 6.61
CA HIS A 290 26.26 -5.92 7.90
C HIS A 290 24.89 -5.64 8.55
N ALA A 291 23.94 -5.09 7.79
CA ALA A 291 22.59 -4.83 8.30
C ALA A 291 21.88 -6.13 8.74
N ALA A 292 22.08 -7.24 8.02
CA ALA A 292 21.54 -8.53 8.40
C ALA A 292 22.16 -9.09 9.70
N TRP A 293 23.47 -8.90 9.90
CA TRP A 293 24.13 -9.25 11.17
C TRP A 293 23.60 -8.42 12.34
N GLU A 294 23.48 -7.09 12.17
CA GLU A 294 22.92 -6.20 13.19
C GLU A 294 21.49 -6.59 13.57
N ALA A 295 20.65 -6.91 12.56
CA ALA A 295 19.30 -7.41 12.79
C ALA A 295 19.28 -8.75 13.55
N LEU A 296 20.17 -9.69 13.22
CA LEU A 296 20.29 -10.97 13.92
C LEU A 296 20.71 -10.81 15.37
N ASP A 297 21.72 -9.96 15.62
CA ASP A 297 22.26 -9.74 16.97
C ASP A 297 21.20 -9.08 17.86
N LEU A 298 20.42 -8.15 17.29
CA LEU A 298 19.35 -7.47 18.01
C LEU A 298 18.17 -8.39 18.33
N LEU A 299 17.70 -9.18 17.35
CA LEU A 299 16.51 -10.02 17.50
C LEU A 299 16.81 -11.36 18.18
N PHE A 300 18.03 -11.89 18.03
CA PHE A 300 18.42 -13.21 18.52
C PHE A 300 19.79 -13.18 19.24
N PRO A 301 19.92 -12.42 20.35
CA PRO A 301 21.21 -12.14 21.00
C PRO A 301 21.95 -13.39 21.51
N VAL A 302 21.24 -14.48 21.77
CA VAL A 302 21.84 -15.74 22.27
C VAL A 302 22.64 -16.49 21.19
N SER A 303 22.42 -16.19 19.91
CA SER A 303 23.04 -16.90 18.77
C SER A 303 24.53 -16.62 18.63
N VAL A 304 24.97 -15.41 18.98
CA VAL A 304 26.36 -14.95 18.80
C VAL A 304 27.30 -15.65 19.77
N PHE A 305 26.84 -15.90 21.00
CA PHE A 305 27.60 -16.66 21.99
C PHE A 305 27.88 -18.10 21.54
N PHE A 306 26.89 -18.79 20.96
CA PHE A 306 27.09 -20.14 20.43
C PHE A 306 27.99 -20.15 19.18
N LEU A 307 27.90 -19.15 18.30
CA LEU A 307 28.74 -19.04 17.12
C LEU A 307 30.21 -18.73 17.48
N LEU A 308 30.44 -17.83 18.45
CA LEU A 308 31.77 -17.55 19.01
C LEU A 308 32.34 -18.78 19.72
N LEU A 309 31.55 -19.49 20.52
CA LEU A 309 31.98 -20.73 21.18
C LEU A 309 32.36 -21.86 20.19
N LEU A 310 31.74 -21.88 19.00
CA LEU A 310 32.08 -22.82 17.93
C LEU A 310 33.35 -22.40 17.17
N LEU A 311 33.58 -21.11 16.96
CA LEU A 311 34.80 -20.57 16.33
C LEU A 311 36.04 -20.66 17.23
N PHE A 312 35.87 -20.60 18.56
CA PHE A 312 36.96 -20.78 19.53
C PHE A 312 37.23 -22.25 19.91
N ARG A 313 36.63 -23.22 19.19
CA ARG A 313 36.81 -24.67 19.44
C ARG A 313 37.63 -25.41 18.38
N THR A 314 38.33 -24.71 17.49
CA THR A 314 39.37 -25.27 16.60
C THR A 314 40.76 -24.82 17.00
#